data_AF-A0A6I7WB70-F1
#
_entry.id   AF-A0A6I7WB70-F1
#
_cell.length_a   1.000
_cell.length_b   1.000
_cell.length_c   1.000
_cell.angle_alpha   90.00
_cell.angle_beta   90.00
_cell.angle_gamma   90.00
#
_symmetry.space_group_name_H-M   'P 1'
#
loop_
_entity.id
_entity.type
_entity.pdbx_description
1 polymer ?
#
loop_
_entity_poly.entity_id
_entity_poly.type
_entity_poly.pdbx_seq_one_letter_code
_entity_poly.pdbx_strand_id
1 'polypeptide(L)'
;MNNVQKLMAAVVGVFVVGFLMVGGNKEQTTEQKEAAGMIRAVAAMQTMANRKCPVAIKTKTGDQVYFPTSTDTDKQTYVSLTWETAKADEDYSFKKAECTLHLTVGGISKLVIDGETVIEKEVKY
;
A
#
# COMPACT_ATOMS: atom_id res chain seq x y z
N MET A 1 61.61 -1.91 0.36
CA MET A 1 60.33 -1.25 0.70
C MET A 1 60.15 -1.33 2.21
N ASN A 2 60.12 -0.17 2.87
CA ASN A 2 60.02 -0.07 4.33
C ASN A 2 58.62 -0.56 4.78
N ASN A 3 58.51 -1.23 5.93
CA ASN A 3 57.27 -1.87 6.40
C ASN A 3 56.05 -0.93 6.38
N VAL A 4 56.28 0.37 6.58
CA VAL A 4 55.27 1.43 6.50
C VAL A 4 54.64 1.57 5.09
N GLN A 5 55.42 1.43 4.02
CA GLN A 5 54.91 1.49 2.64
C GLN A 5 54.03 0.28 2.30
N LYS A 6 54.37 -0.90 2.83
CA LYS A 6 53.59 -2.13 2.65
C LYS A 6 52.24 -2.05 3.36
N LEU A 7 52.23 -1.44 4.55
CA LEU A 7 51.01 -1.20 5.34
C LEU A 7 50.09 -0.16 4.68
N MET A 8 50.65 0.94 4.16
CA MET A 8 49.86 1.93 3.41
C MET A 8 49.26 1.35 2.12
N ALA A 9 50.01 0.56 1.37
CA ALA A 9 49.52 -0.07 0.15
C ALA A 9 48.36 -1.04 0.42
N ALA A 10 48.41 -1.79 1.52
CA ALA A 10 47.34 -2.70 1.92
C ALA A 10 46.05 -1.94 2.28
N VAL A 11 46.16 -0.83 3.02
CA VAL A 11 45.00 0.00 3.39
C VAL A 11 44.33 0.59 2.16
N VAL A 12 45.11 1.15 1.23
CA VAL A 12 44.57 1.70 -0.02
C VAL A 12 43.90 0.61 -0.87
N GLY A 13 44.48 -0.60 -0.92
CA GLY A 13 43.89 -1.75 -1.61
C GLY A 13 42.51 -2.13 -1.08
N VAL A 14 42.33 -2.15 0.25
CA VAL A 14 41.03 -2.44 0.88
C VAL A 14 39.99 -1.37 0.54
N PHE A 15 40.38 -0.09 0.55
CA PHE A 15 39.47 0.99 0.16
C PHE A 15 39.04 0.88 -1.31
N VAL A 16 39.97 0.62 -2.23
CA VAL A 16 39.64 0.48 -3.66
C VAL A 16 38.69 -0.70 -3.91
N VAL A 17 38.93 -1.84 -3.28
CA VAL A 17 38.03 -3.01 -3.39
C VAL A 17 36.66 -2.71 -2.79
N GLY A 18 36.61 -2.02 -1.64
CA GLY A 18 35.36 -1.58 -1.02
C GLY A 18 34.56 -0.63 -1.91
N PHE A 19 35.21 0.36 -2.52
CA PHE A 19 34.55 1.30 -3.44
C PHE A 19 34.10 0.63 -4.74
N LEU A 20 34.85 -0.34 -5.28
CA LEU A 20 34.44 -1.11 -6.45
C LEU A 20 33.22 -2.00 -6.17
N MET A 21 33.17 -2.66 -5.01
CA MET A 21 31.99 -3.43 -4.60
C MET A 21 30.76 -2.54 -4.44
N VAL A 22 30.88 -1.36 -3.80
CA VAL A 22 29.76 -0.43 -3.63
C VAL A 22 29.34 0.23 -4.94
N GLY A 23 30.28 0.48 -5.85
CA GLY A 23 30.03 1.04 -7.18
C GLY A 23 29.33 0.05 -8.13
N GLY A 24 29.71 -1.23 -8.08
CA GLY A 24 29.12 -2.29 -8.90
C GLY A 24 27.75 -2.79 -8.42
N ASN A 25 27.40 -2.61 -7.14
CA ASN A 25 26.10 -3.03 -6.59
C ASN A 25 24.97 -2.00 -6.76
N LYS A 26 25.20 -0.90 -7.48
CA LYS A 26 24.21 0.18 -7.64
C LYS A 26 23.18 -0.04 -8.74
N GLU A 27 23.28 -1.10 -9.51
CA GLU A 27 22.23 -1.51 -10.43
C GLU A 27 21.26 -2.44 -9.70
N GLN A 28 20.41 -1.86 -8.84
CA GLN A 28 19.12 -2.50 -8.56
C GLN A 28 18.46 -2.74 -9.92
N THR A 29 18.31 -4.01 -10.30
CA THR A 29 17.70 -4.42 -11.57
C THR A 29 16.33 -3.76 -11.69
N THR A 30 15.91 -3.42 -12.92
CA THR A 30 14.62 -2.76 -13.19
C THR A 30 13.47 -3.47 -12.49
N GLU A 31 13.52 -4.80 -12.42
CA GLU A 31 12.58 -5.65 -11.69
C GLU A 31 12.50 -5.35 -10.19
N GLN A 32 13.63 -5.08 -9.51
CA GLN A 32 13.62 -4.73 -8.08
C GLN A 32 12.98 -3.35 -7.84
N LYS A 33 13.17 -2.40 -8.77
CA LYS A 33 12.54 -1.08 -8.70
C LYS A 33 11.04 -1.13 -8.97
N GLU A 34 10.62 -1.93 -9.95
CA GLU A 34 9.21 -2.15 -10.26
C GLU A 34 8.49 -2.88 -9.14
N ALA A 35 9.09 -3.93 -8.56
CA ALA A 35 8.55 -4.61 -7.40
C ALA A 35 8.39 -3.67 -6.19
N ALA A 36 9.42 -2.84 -5.91
CA ALA A 36 9.33 -1.84 -4.86
C ALA A 36 8.29 -0.74 -5.16
N GLY A 37 8.08 -0.41 -6.44
CA GLY A 37 7.05 0.53 -6.91
C GLY A 37 5.64 -0.01 -6.68
N MET A 38 5.38 -1.26 -7.07
CA MET A 38 4.09 -1.92 -6.85
C MET A 38 3.73 -2.00 -5.36
N ILE A 39 4.68 -2.40 -4.50
CA ILE A 39 4.43 -2.49 -3.06
C ILE A 39 4.02 -1.13 -2.48
N ARG A 40 4.69 -0.05 -2.88
CA ARG A 40 4.34 1.31 -2.44
C ARG A 40 2.96 1.75 -2.94
N ALA A 41 2.62 1.42 -4.19
CA ALA A 41 1.32 1.75 -4.76
C ALA A 41 0.17 1.05 -4.00
N VAL A 42 0.33 -0.23 -3.68
CA VAL A 42 -0.64 -0.98 -2.87
C VAL A 42 -0.79 -0.41 -1.47
N ALA A 43 0.33 -0.14 -0.80
CA ALA A 43 0.31 0.47 0.53
C ALA A 43 -0.37 1.86 0.52
N ALA A 44 -0.13 2.65 -0.52
CA ALA A 44 -0.78 3.95 -0.70
C ALA A 44 -2.29 3.81 -0.92
N MET A 45 -2.73 2.89 -1.78
CA MET A 45 -4.16 2.59 -1.97
C MET A 45 -4.83 2.19 -0.66
N GLN A 46 -4.23 1.24 0.05
CA GLN A 46 -4.79 0.74 1.30
C GLN A 46 -4.84 1.83 2.37
N THR A 47 -3.81 2.67 2.46
CA THR A 47 -3.81 3.85 3.35
C THR A 47 -4.94 4.82 3.00
N MET A 48 -5.17 5.08 1.71
CA MET A 48 -6.27 5.95 1.27
C MET A 48 -7.63 5.35 1.57
N ALA A 49 -7.82 4.05 1.33
CA ALA A 49 -9.08 3.36 1.61
C ALA A 49 -9.41 3.38 3.11
N ASN A 50 -8.43 3.07 3.96
CA ASN A 50 -8.57 3.14 5.42
C ASN A 50 -8.87 4.56 5.95
N ARG A 51 -8.55 5.61 5.19
CA ARG A 51 -8.91 6.99 5.55
C ARG A 51 -10.27 7.41 5.01
N LYS A 52 -10.53 7.12 3.73
CA LYS A 52 -11.72 7.64 3.03
C LYS A 52 -12.97 6.80 3.31
N CYS A 53 -12.86 5.47 3.34
CA CYS A 53 -14.01 4.58 3.50
C CYS A 53 -14.72 4.76 4.85
N PRO A 54 -14.02 4.83 6.00
CA PRO A 54 -14.70 5.07 7.27
C PRO A 54 -15.45 6.40 7.33
N VAL A 55 -14.88 7.46 6.75
CA VAL A 55 -15.52 8.78 6.67
C VAL A 55 -16.78 8.72 5.79
N ALA A 56 -16.72 8.02 4.66
CA ALA A 56 -17.86 7.88 3.77
C ALA A 56 -18.99 7.07 4.40
N ILE A 57 -18.68 5.96 5.09
CA ILE A 57 -19.67 5.16 5.83
C ILE A 57 -20.31 6.02 6.92
N LYS A 58 -19.52 6.69 7.75
CA LYS A 58 -20.03 7.59 8.80
C LYS A 58 -20.94 8.69 8.25
N THR A 59 -20.61 9.26 7.09
CA THR A 59 -21.42 10.30 6.47
C THR A 59 -22.80 9.77 6.03
N LYS A 60 -22.90 8.48 5.71
CA LYS A 60 -24.12 7.84 5.22
C LYS A 60 -24.94 7.17 6.32
N THR A 61 -24.30 6.55 7.30
CA THR A 61 -24.97 5.76 8.36
C THR A 61 -24.93 6.42 9.72
N GLY A 62 -23.99 7.35 9.95
CA GLY A 62 -23.68 7.91 11.27
C GLY A 62 -22.65 7.09 12.06
N ASP A 63 -22.35 5.87 11.63
CA ASP A 63 -21.46 4.96 12.37
C ASP A 63 -19.99 5.21 12.09
N GLN A 64 -19.20 5.22 13.15
CA GLN A 64 -17.75 5.24 13.06
C GLN A 64 -17.22 3.81 12.96
N VAL A 65 -16.86 3.40 11.75
CA VAL A 65 -16.17 2.11 11.56
C VAL A 65 -14.66 2.27 11.75
N TYR A 66 -14.00 1.22 12.25
CA TYR A 66 -12.55 1.24 12.50
C TYR A 66 -11.79 0.24 11.64
N PHE A 67 -12.02 -1.05 11.85
CA PHE A 67 -11.25 -2.11 11.19
C PHE A 67 -12.15 -2.92 10.28
N PRO A 68 -11.80 -3.08 9.00
CA PRO A 68 -12.56 -3.92 8.09
C PRO A 68 -12.44 -5.38 8.50
N THR A 69 -13.53 -6.13 8.38
CA THR A 69 -13.57 -7.58 8.59
C THR A 69 -12.92 -8.35 7.44
N SER A 70 -12.83 -7.73 6.26
CA SER A 70 -12.14 -8.29 5.10
C SER A 70 -11.56 -7.19 4.20
N THR A 71 -10.49 -7.52 3.48
CA THR A 71 -9.89 -6.68 2.45
C THR A 71 -9.67 -7.50 1.19
N ASP A 72 -10.18 -7.00 0.07
CA ASP A 72 -9.99 -7.59 -1.25
C ASP A 72 -9.23 -6.61 -2.16
N THR A 73 -8.29 -7.10 -2.96
CA THR A 73 -7.44 -6.24 -3.80
C THR A 73 -6.74 -7.05 -4.89
N ASP A 74 -6.67 -6.49 -6.09
CA ASP A 74 -5.83 -7.02 -7.17
C ASP A 74 -4.35 -6.61 -7.06
N LYS A 75 -4.00 -5.86 -6.00
CA LYS A 75 -2.65 -5.32 -5.75
C LYS A 75 -2.14 -4.39 -6.86
N GLN A 76 -3.01 -3.90 -7.74
CA GLN A 76 -2.61 -3.14 -8.91
C GLN A 76 -3.51 -1.94 -9.18
N THR A 77 -4.82 -2.10 -9.11
CA THR A 77 -5.79 -1.07 -9.55
C THR A 77 -6.83 -0.72 -8.48
N TYR A 78 -7.16 -1.64 -7.56
CA TYR A 78 -8.19 -1.40 -6.56
C TYR A 78 -7.90 -2.02 -5.20
N VAL A 79 -8.61 -1.50 -4.19
CA VAL A 79 -8.77 -2.12 -2.87
C VAL A 79 -10.22 -1.97 -2.43
N SER A 80 -10.81 -3.06 -1.95
CA SER A 80 -12.16 -3.10 -1.39
C SER A 80 -12.08 -3.48 0.09
N LEU A 81 -12.70 -2.68 0.94
CA LEU A 81 -12.76 -2.90 2.38
C LEU A 81 -14.20 -3.27 2.75
N THR A 82 -14.37 -4.34 3.51
CA THR A 82 -15.68 -4.83 3.95
C THR A 82 -15.79 -4.76 5.46
N TRP A 83 -16.94 -4.32 5.96
CA TRP A 83 -17.35 -4.41 7.35
C TRP A 83 -18.64 -5.23 7.43
N GLU A 84 -18.61 -6.31 8.20
CA GLU A 84 -19.77 -7.16 8.47
C GLU A 84 -20.00 -7.22 9.98
N THR A 85 -21.16 -6.76 10.46
CA THR A 85 -21.48 -6.80 11.90
C THR A 85 -21.52 -8.20 12.46
N ALA A 86 -21.93 -9.19 11.65
CA ALA A 86 -21.91 -10.60 12.07
C ALA A 86 -20.49 -11.14 12.37
N LYS A 87 -19.44 -10.45 11.90
CA LYS A 87 -18.03 -10.83 12.10
C LYS A 87 -17.26 -9.87 12.98
N ALA A 88 -17.89 -8.78 13.43
CA ALA A 88 -17.29 -7.77 14.28
C ALA A 88 -18.04 -7.73 15.62
N ASP A 89 -17.34 -7.55 16.73
CA ASP A 89 -17.96 -7.31 18.05
C ASP A 89 -18.46 -5.84 18.16
N GLU A 90 -19.08 -5.33 17.10
CA GLU A 90 -19.54 -3.94 17.00
C GLU A 90 -20.98 -3.88 16.48
N ASP A 91 -21.80 -3.07 17.13
CA ASP A 91 -23.23 -2.91 16.82
C ASP A 91 -23.42 -1.70 15.91
N TYR A 92 -23.16 -1.88 14.61
CA TYR A 92 -23.39 -0.86 13.59
C TYR A 92 -24.85 -0.83 13.14
N SER A 93 -25.33 0.33 12.68
CA SER A 93 -26.69 0.49 12.15
C SER A 93 -26.95 -0.26 10.84
N PHE A 94 -25.89 -0.75 10.19
CA PHE A 94 -25.93 -1.56 8.96
C PHE A 94 -25.42 -2.97 9.22
N LYS A 95 -25.81 -3.95 8.40
CA LYS A 95 -25.32 -5.34 8.47
C LYS A 95 -24.01 -5.54 7.74
N LYS A 96 -23.91 -4.97 6.53
CA LYS A 96 -22.72 -5.06 5.69
C LYS A 96 -22.46 -3.75 4.96
N ALA A 97 -21.23 -3.24 5.05
CA ALA A 97 -20.73 -2.16 4.21
C ALA A 97 -19.53 -2.61 3.40
N GLU A 98 -19.48 -2.27 2.13
CA GLU A 98 -18.39 -2.59 1.21
C GLU A 98 -17.96 -1.34 0.45
N CYS A 99 -16.71 -0.94 0.61
CA CYS A 99 -16.16 0.28 0.06
C CYS A 99 -14.96 -0.04 -0.84
N THR A 100 -15.09 0.23 -2.13
CA THR A 100 -14.04 0.05 -3.12
C THR A 100 -13.41 1.39 -3.47
N LEU A 101 -12.08 1.42 -3.42
CA LEU A 101 -11.24 2.50 -3.95
C LEU A 101 -10.55 2.01 -5.21
N HIS A 102 -10.57 2.83 -6.26
CA HIS A 102 -9.87 2.54 -7.51
C HIS A 102 -8.84 3.63 -7.82
N LEU A 103 -7.67 3.25 -8.32
CA LEU A 103 -6.57 4.18 -8.59
C LEU A 103 -6.92 5.22 -9.65
N THR A 104 -7.55 4.81 -10.76
CA THR A 104 -7.93 5.72 -11.85
C THR A 104 -8.97 6.77 -11.43
N VAL A 105 -9.71 6.50 -10.35
CA VAL A 105 -10.68 7.44 -9.74
C VAL A 105 -10.02 8.33 -8.68
N GLY A 106 -8.86 7.95 -8.13
CA GLY A 106 -8.17 8.68 -7.06
C GLY A 106 -8.91 8.66 -5.71
N GLY A 107 -9.87 7.74 -5.54
CA GLY A 107 -10.71 7.67 -4.35
C GLY A 107 -11.77 6.58 -4.44
N ILE A 108 -12.79 6.68 -3.58
CA ILE A 108 -13.90 5.72 -3.54
C ILE A 108 -14.59 5.70 -4.91
N SER A 109 -14.54 4.54 -5.57
CA SER A 109 -15.22 4.23 -6.81
C SER A 109 -16.60 3.62 -6.54
N LYS A 110 -16.73 2.82 -5.47
CA LYS A 110 -17.99 2.18 -5.10
C LYS A 110 -18.16 2.14 -3.58
N LEU A 111 -19.38 2.39 -3.10
CA LEU A 111 -19.78 2.15 -1.72
C LEU A 111 -21.17 1.49 -1.74
N VAL A 112 -21.26 0.31 -1.13
CA VAL A 112 -22.49 -0.46 -0.98
C VAL A 112 -22.76 -0.65 0.51
N ILE A 113 -23.97 -0.37 0.96
CA ILE A 113 -24.40 -0.56 2.35
C ILE A 113 -25.69 -1.36 2.32
N ASP A 114 -25.72 -2.51 3.01
CA ASP A 114 -26.85 -3.44 3.06
C ASP A 114 -27.40 -3.85 1.68
N GLY A 115 -26.52 -3.90 0.68
CA GLY A 115 -26.86 -4.23 -0.69
C GLY A 115 -27.29 -3.04 -1.55
N GLU A 116 -27.46 -1.86 -0.95
CA GLU A 116 -27.76 -0.62 -1.68
C GLU A 116 -26.46 0.11 -2.09
N THR A 117 -26.32 0.39 -3.37
CA THR A 117 -25.20 1.19 -3.89
C THR A 117 -25.46 2.67 -3.60
N VAL A 118 -24.70 3.24 -2.68
CA VAL A 118 -24.82 4.65 -2.27
C VAL A 118 -23.79 5.58 -2.92
N ILE A 119 -22.70 5.00 -3.45
CA ILE A 119 -21.72 5.70 -4.29
C ILE A 119 -21.34 4.76 -5.43
N GLU A 120 -21.38 5.27 -6.66
CA GLU A 120 -20.85 4.62 -7.84
C GLU A 120 -20.21 5.66 -8.76
N LYS A 121 -18.99 5.37 -9.20
CA LYS A 121 -18.25 6.20 -10.15
C LYS A 121 -17.70 5.34 -11.27
N GLU A 122 -17.68 5.92 -12.46
CA GLU A 122 -17.11 5.28 -13.64
C GLU A 122 -15.61 5.00 -13.43
N VAL A 123 -15.22 3.75 -13.62
CA VAL A 123 -13.83 3.31 -13.65
C VAL A 123 -13.40 3.22 -15.11
N LYS A 124 -12.39 4.01 -15.47
CA LYS A 124 -11.73 3.92 -16.78
C LYS A 124 -10.59 2.92 -16.69
N TYR A 125 -10.57 1.99 -17.64
CA TYR A 125 -9.57 0.93 -17.80
C TYR A 125 -8.59 1.28 -18.92
#